data_AF-A0A844GIW7-F1
#
_entry.id   AF-A0A844GIW7-F1
#
_cell.length_a   1.000
_cell.length_b   1.000
_cell.length_c   1.000
_cell.angle_alpha   90.00
_cell.angle_beta   90.00
_cell.angle_gamma   90.00
#
_symmetry.space_group_name_H-M   'P 1'
#
loop_
_entity.id
_entity.type
_entity.pdbx_description
1 polymer ?
#
loop_
_entity_poly.entity_id
_entity_poly.type
_entity_poly.pdbx_seq_one_letter_code
_entity_poly.pdbx_strand_id
1 'polypeptide(L)'
;MTQRSELKARARERMSGKYGTLILAFVIVQGLLLVSSLVSGELFPGDSVLDIVLANVFSFILSLIVNVMSAGMIYMYLNIARGKQYSLNDLLYFYRNHPDRVITASFVFAVINLLTMLPSTIYSYTAQVDVNDINALADSVVISASMLIIGLLVYEVLVIPMEMAYFILSDHPEMKGRDALKESINLMRGSCGRYLMLKASFIPLMFLSVFTFYIALLWILPYMVMTEAMFYRDLMGELTAEKEEEERAAQDYVNPIFGGRIQEEQPHPQQFWRAPEEPAADSYDNREEQNTADNEEMQSNVQSTNSTEKRNDQEDTASPKEQRTPPAQEEEEDNEPKPWDEYFNSLK
;
A
#
# COMPACT_ATOMS: atom_id res chain seq x y z
N MET A 1 -8.96 17.76 -17.94
CA MET A 1 -9.24 17.83 -16.49
C MET A 1 -10.67 17.41 -16.23
N THR A 2 -10.83 16.20 -15.72
CA THR A 2 -12.13 15.54 -15.46
C THR A 2 -12.85 16.09 -14.23
N GLN A 3 -14.19 16.06 -14.25
CA GLN A 3 -15.04 16.44 -13.11
C GLN A 3 -15.04 15.34 -12.02
N ARG A 4 -15.14 15.71 -10.74
CA ARG A 4 -15.08 14.75 -9.62
C ARG A 4 -16.23 13.71 -9.62
N SER A 5 -17.38 14.07 -10.19
CA SER A 5 -18.50 13.17 -10.52
C SER A 5 -18.12 12.15 -11.60
N GLU A 6 -17.46 12.56 -12.68
CA GLU A 6 -17.00 11.69 -13.76
C GLU A 6 -15.86 10.76 -13.29
N LEU A 7 -14.91 11.25 -12.48
CA LEU A 7 -13.89 10.41 -11.83
C LEU A 7 -14.53 9.30 -10.99
N LYS A 8 -15.53 9.65 -10.17
CA LYS A 8 -16.31 8.69 -9.36
C LYS A 8 -17.11 7.70 -10.22
N ALA A 9 -17.72 8.16 -11.31
CA ALA A 9 -18.45 7.30 -12.23
C ALA A 9 -17.52 6.27 -12.91
N ARG A 10 -16.43 6.73 -13.55
CA ARG A 10 -15.44 5.85 -14.18
C ARG A 10 -14.77 4.91 -13.17
N ALA A 11 -14.54 5.34 -11.93
CA ALA A 11 -14.02 4.47 -10.86
C ALA A 11 -15.00 3.33 -10.50
N ARG A 12 -16.28 3.64 -10.30
CA ARG A 12 -17.33 2.63 -10.04
C ARG A 12 -17.46 1.64 -11.19
N GLU A 13 -17.36 2.12 -12.42
CA GLU A 13 -17.38 1.30 -13.64
C GLU A 13 -16.16 0.37 -13.73
N ARG A 14 -14.94 0.89 -13.60
CA ARG A 14 -13.70 0.09 -13.66
C ARG A 14 -13.63 -0.98 -12.55
N MET A 15 -14.33 -0.79 -11.43
CA MET A 15 -14.52 -1.77 -10.34
C MET A 15 -15.63 -2.79 -10.55
N SER A 16 -16.53 -2.58 -11.53
CA SER A 16 -17.69 -3.46 -11.73
C SER A 16 -17.24 -4.90 -11.98
N GLY A 17 -17.85 -5.86 -11.26
CA GLY A 17 -17.43 -7.27 -11.24
C GLY A 17 -16.15 -7.59 -10.46
N LYS A 18 -15.38 -6.60 -10.01
CA LYS A 18 -14.04 -6.78 -9.39
C LYS A 18 -13.99 -6.52 -7.88
N TYR A 19 -15.10 -6.05 -7.29
CA TYR A 19 -15.21 -5.69 -5.88
C TYR A 19 -14.66 -6.75 -4.92
N GLY A 20 -14.93 -8.05 -5.14
CA GLY A 20 -14.45 -9.12 -4.26
C GLY A 20 -12.92 -9.16 -4.12
N THR A 21 -12.19 -9.04 -5.22
CA THR A 21 -10.71 -9.00 -5.22
C THR A 21 -10.18 -7.74 -4.54
N LEU A 22 -10.82 -6.60 -4.79
CA LEU A 22 -10.42 -5.30 -4.23
C LEU A 22 -10.65 -5.21 -2.71
N ILE A 23 -11.78 -5.74 -2.23
CA ILE A 23 -12.09 -5.86 -0.80
C ILE A 23 -11.13 -6.82 -0.13
N LEU A 24 -10.88 -7.99 -0.72
CA LEU A 24 -9.95 -8.98 -0.17
C LEU A 24 -8.52 -8.42 -0.06
N ALA A 25 -8.03 -7.74 -1.11
CA ALA A 25 -6.73 -7.06 -1.08
C ALA A 25 -6.64 -6.03 0.06
N PHE A 26 -7.67 -5.19 0.21
CA PHE A 26 -7.74 -4.19 1.27
C PHE A 26 -7.76 -4.84 2.67
N VAL A 27 -8.57 -5.88 2.88
CA VAL A 27 -8.67 -6.61 4.15
C VAL A 27 -7.36 -7.34 4.50
N ILE A 28 -6.62 -7.85 3.51
CA ILE A 28 -5.28 -8.44 3.74
C ILE A 28 -4.30 -7.38 4.28
N VAL A 29 -4.22 -6.20 3.63
CA VAL A 29 -3.30 -5.12 4.07
C VAL A 29 -3.69 -4.59 5.45
N GLN A 30 -4.97 -4.33 5.72
CA GLN A 30 -5.41 -3.87 7.04
C GLN A 30 -5.26 -4.94 8.13
N GLY A 31 -5.54 -6.21 7.81
CA GLY A 31 -5.34 -7.34 8.73
C GLY A 31 -3.87 -7.50 9.12
N LEU A 32 -2.94 -7.31 8.18
CA LEU A 32 -1.50 -7.34 8.46
C LEU A 32 -1.06 -6.16 9.34
N LEU A 33 -1.59 -4.95 9.16
CA LEU A 33 -1.32 -3.83 10.08
C LEU A 33 -1.82 -4.12 11.50
N LEU A 34 -3.04 -4.66 11.62
CA LEU A 34 -3.64 -5.03 12.91
C LEU A 34 -2.85 -6.13 13.62
N VAL A 35 -2.51 -7.22 12.91
CA VAL A 35 -1.68 -8.32 13.44
C VAL A 35 -0.29 -7.82 13.83
N SER A 36 0.31 -6.91 13.07
CA SER A 36 1.62 -6.33 13.40
C SER A 36 1.59 -5.59 14.75
N SER A 37 0.51 -4.87 15.04
CA SER A 37 0.31 -4.20 16.33
C SER A 37 0.14 -5.19 17.48
N LEU A 38 -0.71 -6.21 17.30
CA LEU A 38 -0.96 -7.25 18.32
C LEU A 38 0.31 -8.04 18.66
N VAL A 39 1.03 -8.53 17.65
CA VAL A 39 2.27 -9.31 17.83
C VAL A 39 3.34 -8.49 18.56
N SER A 40 3.39 -7.17 18.34
CA SER A 40 4.33 -6.30 19.05
C SER A 40 4.02 -6.18 20.54
N GLY A 41 2.73 -6.04 20.91
CA GLY A 41 2.30 -5.99 22.32
C GLY A 41 2.56 -7.30 23.06
N GLU A 42 2.30 -8.45 22.43
CA GLU A 42 2.59 -9.78 23.00
C GLU A 42 4.09 -10.08 23.10
N LEU A 43 4.92 -9.52 22.21
CA LEU A 43 6.38 -9.72 22.19
C LEU A 43 7.11 -8.85 23.22
N PHE A 44 6.54 -7.69 23.58
CA PHE A 44 7.10 -6.76 24.56
C PHE A 44 6.04 -6.35 25.62
N PRO A 45 5.54 -7.28 26.45
CA PRO A 45 4.37 -7.09 27.31
C PRO A 45 4.68 -6.34 28.63
N GLY A 46 5.69 -5.47 28.64
CA GLY A 46 6.19 -4.78 29.82
C GLY A 46 5.84 -3.28 29.85
N ASP A 47 5.53 -2.76 31.04
CA ASP A 47 5.30 -1.32 31.27
C ASP A 47 6.59 -0.50 31.35
N SER A 48 7.78 -1.10 31.14
CA SER A 48 9.03 -0.36 31.22
C SER A 48 9.22 0.54 29.98
N VAL A 49 9.91 1.66 30.16
CA VAL A 49 10.25 2.57 29.05
C VAL A 49 11.03 1.86 27.93
N LEU A 50 11.82 0.83 28.28
CA LEU A 50 12.55 0.01 27.32
C LEU A 50 11.59 -0.87 26.50
N ASP A 51 10.66 -1.56 27.14
CA ASP A 51 9.70 -2.45 26.47
C ASP A 51 8.76 -1.65 25.55
N ILE A 52 8.24 -0.51 26.03
CA ILE A 52 7.42 0.42 25.25
C ILE A 52 8.19 0.92 24.01
N VAL A 53 9.47 1.25 24.13
CA VAL A 53 10.30 1.70 23.00
C VAL A 53 10.56 0.54 22.02
N LEU A 54 10.84 -0.67 22.51
CA LEU A 54 11.04 -1.85 21.64
C LEU A 54 9.75 -2.21 20.89
N ALA A 55 8.60 -2.19 21.56
CA ALA A 55 7.29 -2.40 20.93
C ALA A 55 7.02 -1.38 19.81
N ASN A 56 7.29 -0.09 20.06
CA ASN A 56 7.11 0.95 19.05
C ASN A 56 8.08 0.78 17.86
N VAL A 57 9.35 0.44 18.10
CA VAL A 57 10.34 0.19 17.05
C VAL A 57 9.98 -1.05 16.22
N PHE A 58 9.53 -2.13 16.86
CA PHE A 58 9.14 -3.36 16.17
C PHE A 58 7.85 -3.16 15.35
N SER A 59 6.83 -2.52 15.92
CA SER A 59 5.61 -2.10 15.19
C SER A 59 5.93 -1.20 14.01
N PHE A 60 6.87 -0.26 14.17
CA PHE A 60 7.33 0.62 13.09
C PHE A 60 7.97 -0.17 11.94
N ILE A 61 8.89 -1.09 12.24
CA ILE A 61 9.54 -1.96 11.24
C ILE A 61 8.50 -2.81 10.49
N LEU A 62 7.57 -3.45 11.20
CA LEU A 62 6.49 -4.19 10.58
C LEU A 62 5.57 -3.29 9.73
N SER A 63 5.26 -2.07 10.18
CA SER A 63 4.46 -1.12 9.41
C SER A 63 5.13 -0.71 8.09
N LEU A 64 6.46 -0.54 8.06
CA LEU A 64 7.20 -0.27 6.82
C LEU A 64 7.12 -1.46 5.86
N ILE A 65 7.24 -2.69 6.39
CA ILE A 65 7.08 -3.92 5.61
C ILE A 65 5.67 -3.99 5.02
N VAL A 66 4.60 -3.76 5.78
CA VAL A 66 3.22 -3.82 5.27
C VAL A 66 2.90 -2.66 4.31
N ASN A 67 3.54 -1.49 4.47
CA ASN A 67 3.41 -0.41 3.48
C ASN A 67 3.96 -0.78 2.09
N VAL A 68 4.95 -1.68 1.98
CA VAL A 68 5.36 -2.25 0.68
C VAL A 68 4.21 -3.02 0.02
N MET A 69 3.41 -3.74 0.81
CA MET A 69 2.20 -4.41 0.32
C MET A 69 1.08 -3.42 -0.05
N SER A 70 0.97 -2.30 0.68
CA SER A 70 0.03 -1.22 0.35
C SER A 70 0.35 -0.57 -1.00
N ALA A 71 1.64 -0.37 -1.32
CA ALA A 71 2.06 0.05 -2.66
C ALA A 71 1.74 -1.02 -3.73
N GLY A 72 1.92 -2.31 -3.43
CA GLY A 72 1.54 -3.40 -4.34
C GLY A 72 0.03 -3.46 -4.60
N MET A 73 -0.78 -3.17 -3.58
CA MET A 73 -2.21 -2.95 -3.73
C MET A 73 -2.49 -1.74 -4.64
N ILE A 74 -1.82 -0.60 -4.47
CA ILE A 74 -1.99 0.58 -5.34
C ILE A 74 -1.62 0.27 -6.80
N TYR A 75 -0.55 -0.49 -7.05
CA TYR A 75 -0.20 -1.00 -8.38
C TYR A 75 -1.33 -1.84 -9.00
N MET A 76 -1.95 -2.74 -8.21
CA MET A 76 -3.12 -3.51 -8.64
C MET A 76 -4.32 -2.61 -8.98
N TYR A 77 -4.63 -1.59 -8.16
CA TYR A 77 -5.69 -0.61 -8.45
C TYR A 77 -5.40 0.16 -9.76
N LEU A 78 -4.16 0.58 -9.98
CA LEU A 78 -3.75 1.32 -11.18
C LEU A 78 -3.82 0.45 -12.45
N ASN A 79 -3.46 -0.84 -12.37
CA ASN A 79 -3.68 -1.79 -13.45
C ASN A 79 -5.17 -1.96 -13.79
N ILE A 80 -6.03 -2.12 -12.78
CA ILE A 80 -7.50 -2.20 -12.97
C ILE A 80 -8.07 -0.91 -13.58
N ALA A 81 -7.62 0.25 -13.09
CA ALA A 81 -8.02 1.57 -13.57
C ALA A 81 -7.68 1.79 -15.06
N ARG A 82 -6.54 1.25 -15.53
CA ARG A 82 -6.15 1.23 -16.95
C ARG A 82 -6.76 0.08 -17.75
N GLY A 83 -7.29 -0.96 -17.11
CA GLY A 83 -7.84 -2.15 -17.78
C GLY A 83 -6.77 -3.18 -18.16
N LYS A 84 -5.58 -3.10 -17.57
CA LYS A 84 -4.54 -4.12 -17.65
C LYS A 84 -4.95 -5.38 -16.86
N GLN A 85 -4.24 -6.49 -17.07
CA GLN A 85 -4.34 -7.66 -16.19
C GLN A 85 -3.92 -7.28 -14.76
N TYR A 86 -4.51 -7.95 -13.78
CA TYR A 86 -4.27 -7.72 -12.35
C TYR A 86 -4.45 -9.02 -11.57
N SER A 87 -3.80 -9.14 -10.41
CA SER A 87 -3.89 -10.34 -9.55
C SER A 87 -3.71 -10.02 -8.06
N LEU A 88 -4.09 -10.95 -7.18
CA LEU A 88 -3.76 -10.81 -5.74
C LEU A 88 -2.25 -10.99 -5.45
N ASN A 89 -1.48 -11.58 -6.37
CA ASN A 89 -0.02 -11.63 -6.26
C ASN A 89 0.61 -10.25 -6.52
N ASP A 90 -0.12 -9.29 -7.10
CA ASP A 90 0.34 -7.90 -7.32
C ASP A 90 0.59 -7.17 -5.99
N LEU A 91 -0.07 -7.57 -4.89
CA LEU A 91 0.25 -7.10 -3.53
C LEU A 91 1.71 -7.40 -3.16
N LEU A 92 2.28 -8.46 -3.71
CA LEU A 92 3.69 -8.83 -3.50
C LEU A 92 4.65 -8.25 -4.56
N TYR A 93 4.16 -7.38 -5.46
CA TYR A 93 4.94 -6.84 -6.58
C TYR A 93 6.21 -6.12 -6.11
N PHE A 94 6.09 -5.12 -5.22
CA PHE A 94 7.23 -4.32 -4.78
C PHE A 94 8.22 -5.07 -3.87
N TYR A 95 7.83 -6.17 -3.24
CA TYR A 95 8.81 -7.03 -2.54
C TYR A 95 9.80 -7.70 -3.50
N ARG A 96 9.40 -7.89 -4.76
CA ARG A 96 10.24 -8.47 -5.83
C ARG A 96 10.86 -7.39 -6.71
N ASN A 97 10.21 -6.24 -6.84
CA ASN A 97 10.61 -5.13 -7.69
C ASN A 97 10.88 -3.88 -6.83
N HIS A 98 12.14 -3.66 -6.47
CA HIS A 98 12.62 -2.43 -5.82
C HIS A 98 11.92 -2.02 -4.50
N PRO A 99 11.87 -2.91 -3.47
CA PRO A 99 11.22 -2.60 -2.19
C PRO A 99 11.87 -1.42 -1.46
N ASP A 100 13.17 -1.21 -1.64
CA ASP A 100 13.92 -0.10 -1.05
C ASP A 100 13.36 1.27 -1.45
N ARG A 101 12.81 1.38 -2.65
CA ARG A 101 12.20 2.62 -3.18
C ARG A 101 10.90 2.94 -2.47
N VAL A 102 10.05 1.94 -2.28
CA VAL A 102 8.81 2.07 -1.53
C VAL A 102 9.11 2.33 -0.06
N ILE A 103 9.99 1.55 0.58
CA ILE A 103 10.42 1.76 1.97
C ILE A 103 10.94 3.19 2.18
N THR A 104 11.70 3.74 1.24
CA THR A 104 12.18 5.13 1.30
C THR A 104 11.03 6.15 1.30
N ALA A 105 9.95 5.92 0.54
CA ALA A 105 8.77 6.79 0.56
C ALA A 105 7.92 6.58 1.82
N SER A 106 7.67 5.32 2.19
CA SER A 106 6.96 4.93 3.42
C SER A 106 7.62 5.46 4.68
N PHE A 107 8.95 5.52 4.73
CA PHE A 107 9.70 6.11 5.83
C PHE A 107 9.44 7.61 5.97
N VAL A 108 9.31 8.37 4.87
CA VAL A 108 8.94 9.80 4.93
C VAL A 108 7.53 9.97 5.47
N PHE A 109 6.56 9.18 5.00
CA PHE A 109 5.20 9.20 5.57
C PHE A 109 5.19 8.84 7.07
N ALA A 110 5.96 7.83 7.48
CA ALA A 110 6.05 7.39 8.86
C ALA A 110 6.73 8.43 9.78
N VAL A 111 7.75 9.15 9.28
CA VAL A 111 8.38 10.29 9.99
C VAL A 111 7.40 11.46 10.11
N ILE A 112 6.62 11.78 9.07
CA ILE A 112 5.59 12.81 9.15
C ILE A 112 4.53 12.41 10.19
N ASN A 113 4.01 11.18 10.14
CA ASN A 113 3.07 10.65 11.11
C ASN A 113 3.61 10.78 12.54
N LEU A 114 4.84 10.31 12.79
CA LEU A 114 5.51 10.42 14.09
C LEU A 114 5.52 11.88 14.58
N LEU A 115 6.02 12.81 13.76
CA LEU A 115 6.09 14.23 14.11
C LEU A 115 4.72 14.85 14.40
N THR A 116 3.67 14.45 13.68
CA THR A 116 2.30 14.95 13.90
C THR A 116 1.60 14.32 15.09
N MET A 117 1.95 13.08 15.47
CA MET A 117 1.36 12.38 16.62
C MET A 117 2.08 12.67 17.93
N LEU A 118 3.36 13.08 17.89
CA LEU A 118 4.18 13.39 19.08
C LEU A 118 3.45 14.19 20.17
N PRO A 119 2.69 15.29 19.88
CA PRO A 119 1.99 16.03 20.93
C PRO A 119 0.94 15.18 21.67
N SER A 120 0.16 14.37 20.93
CA SER A 120 -0.84 13.46 21.49
C SER A 120 -0.18 12.32 22.28
N THR A 121 0.93 11.78 21.77
CA THR A 121 1.71 10.73 22.44
C THR A 121 2.33 11.23 23.74
N ILE A 122 2.95 12.41 23.73
CA ILE A 122 3.54 13.03 24.94
C ILE A 122 2.46 13.32 25.97
N TYR A 123 1.31 13.89 25.57
CA TYR A 123 0.19 14.11 26.49
C TYR A 123 -0.27 12.79 27.12
N SER A 124 -0.45 11.73 26.32
CA SER A 124 -0.90 10.41 26.81
C SER A 124 0.05 9.74 27.81
N TYR A 125 1.35 10.06 27.81
CA TYR A 125 2.33 9.52 28.76
C TYR A 125 2.63 10.45 29.94
N THR A 126 2.28 11.73 29.87
CA THR A 126 2.60 12.74 30.90
C THR A 126 1.38 13.25 31.69
N ALA A 127 0.17 13.03 31.19
CA ALA A 127 -1.07 13.42 31.87
C ALA A 127 -1.31 12.55 33.12
N GLN A 128 -0.96 13.08 34.30
CA GLN A 128 -1.31 12.48 35.59
C GLN A 128 -2.78 12.78 35.91
N VAL A 129 -3.68 11.89 35.47
CA VAL A 129 -5.12 11.99 35.67
C VAL A 129 -5.54 11.21 36.92
N ASP A 130 -6.27 11.84 37.84
CA ASP A 130 -6.94 11.09 38.91
C ASP A 130 -8.17 10.38 38.32
N VAL A 131 -8.07 9.06 38.18
CA VAL A 131 -9.13 8.19 37.65
C VAL A 131 -10.40 8.17 38.52
N ASN A 132 -10.36 8.71 39.74
CA ASN A 132 -11.50 8.80 40.65
C ASN A 132 -12.31 10.09 40.44
N ASP A 133 -11.74 11.15 39.85
CA ASP A 133 -12.49 12.35 39.46
C ASP A 133 -12.99 12.23 38.02
N ILE A 134 -14.29 11.97 37.88
CA ILE A 134 -14.99 11.83 36.60
C ILE A 134 -14.83 13.09 35.73
N ASN A 135 -14.68 14.28 36.32
CA ASN A 135 -14.52 15.53 35.57
C ASN A 135 -13.10 15.66 35.02
N ALA A 136 -12.08 15.41 35.85
CA ALA A 136 -10.68 15.40 35.41
C ALA A 136 -10.43 14.32 34.33
N LEU A 137 -11.07 13.15 34.46
CA LEU A 137 -11.06 12.10 33.45
C LEU A 137 -11.74 12.54 32.15
N ALA A 138 -12.92 13.17 32.22
CA ALA A 138 -13.64 13.67 31.05
C ALA A 138 -12.84 14.77 30.31
N ASP A 139 -12.29 15.74 31.04
CA ASP A 139 -11.46 16.81 30.46
C ASP A 139 -10.20 16.24 29.80
N SER A 140 -9.55 15.25 30.42
CA SER A 140 -8.38 14.58 29.81
C SER A 140 -8.73 13.79 28.55
N VAL A 141 -9.91 13.15 28.51
CA VAL A 141 -10.40 12.47 27.30
C VAL A 141 -10.70 13.49 26.18
N VAL A 142 -11.28 14.65 26.51
CA VAL A 142 -11.52 15.73 25.53
C VAL A 142 -10.20 16.30 25.01
N ILE A 143 -9.23 16.58 25.89
CA ILE A 143 -7.92 17.12 25.50
C ILE A 143 -7.16 16.13 24.60
N SER A 144 -7.01 14.86 25.02
CA SER A 144 -6.32 13.82 24.24
C SER A 144 -7.00 13.58 22.88
N ALA A 145 -8.33 13.47 22.83
CA ALA A 145 -9.06 13.35 21.57
C ALA A 145 -8.86 14.57 20.66
N SER A 146 -8.85 15.78 21.22
CA SER A 146 -8.60 17.01 20.43
C SER A 146 -7.19 17.04 19.85
N MET A 147 -6.17 16.64 20.61
CA MET A 147 -4.77 16.55 20.14
C MET A 147 -4.63 15.49 19.05
N LEU A 148 -5.26 14.33 19.20
CA LEU A 148 -5.26 13.27 18.20
C LEU A 148 -5.91 13.74 16.88
N ILE A 149 -7.08 14.39 16.96
CA ILE A 149 -7.77 14.93 15.78
C ILE A 149 -6.93 16.01 15.09
N ILE A 150 -6.31 16.91 15.85
CA ILE A 150 -5.39 17.92 15.29
C ILE A 150 -4.19 17.26 14.60
N GLY A 151 -3.57 16.26 15.24
CA GLY A 151 -2.47 15.48 14.66
C GLY A 151 -2.86 14.80 13.35
N LEU A 152 -4.01 14.15 13.29
CA LEU A 152 -4.54 13.49 12.09
C LEU A 152 -4.85 14.48 10.96
N LEU A 153 -5.41 15.65 11.28
CA LEU A 153 -5.68 16.70 10.29
C LEU A 153 -4.38 17.32 9.74
N VAL A 154 -3.37 17.54 10.58
CA VAL A 154 -2.06 18.03 10.14
C VAL A 154 -1.33 16.98 9.31
N TYR A 155 -1.39 15.69 9.70
CA TYR A 155 -0.87 14.58 8.92
C TYR A 155 -1.47 14.55 7.51
N GLU A 156 -2.80 14.53 7.39
CA GLU A 156 -3.51 14.49 6.11
C GLU A 156 -3.13 15.70 5.23
N VAL A 157 -3.12 16.91 5.79
CA VAL A 157 -2.75 18.14 5.04
C VAL A 157 -1.29 18.12 4.56
N LEU A 158 -0.37 17.56 5.35
CA LEU A 158 1.04 17.42 4.94
C LEU A 158 1.24 16.29 3.93
N VAL A 159 0.50 15.19 4.03
CA VAL A 159 0.67 14.00 3.19
C VAL A 159 -0.02 14.11 1.85
N ILE A 160 -1.17 14.80 1.74
CA ILE A 160 -1.92 15.02 0.48
C ILE A 160 -1.01 15.26 -0.75
N PRO A 161 -0.09 16.25 -0.79
CA PRO A 161 0.72 16.51 -1.99
C PRO A 161 1.71 15.38 -2.36
N MET A 162 1.94 14.41 -1.48
CA MET A 162 2.83 13.27 -1.68
C MET A 162 2.09 11.94 -1.98
N GLU A 163 0.75 11.90 -1.92
CA GLU A 163 0.00 10.63 -2.06
C GLU A 163 0.08 10.01 -3.46
N MET A 164 0.40 10.78 -4.51
CA MET A 164 0.63 10.21 -5.85
C MET A 164 1.95 9.44 -5.93
N ALA A 165 2.85 9.53 -4.94
CA ALA A 165 4.16 8.89 -4.99
C ALA A 165 4.11 7.35 -5.13
N TYR A 166 3.12 6.67 -4.53
CA TYR A 166 2.94 5.23 -4.74
C TYR A 166 2.38 4.89 -6.13
N PHE A 167 1.60 5.77 -6.74
CA PHE A 167 1.16 5.63 -8.14
C PHE A 167 2.32 5.88 -9.12
N ILE A 168 3.17 6.87 -8.84
CA ILE A 168 4.38 7.16 -9.63
C ILE A 168 5.39 6.01 -9.55
N LEU A 169 5.62 5.44 -8.36
CA LEU A 169 6.43 4.22 -8.20
C LEU A 169 5.79 2.99 -8.87
N SER A 170 4.47 2.99 -9.10
CA SER A 170 3.77 1.93 -9.85
C SER A 170 3.96 2.03 -11.37
N ASP A 171 4.33 3.22 -11.88
CA ASP A 171 4.68 3.46 -13.28
C ASP A 171 6.19 3.39 -13.54
N HIS A 172 7.00 3.80 -12.56
CA HIS A 172 8.44 3.90 -12.63
C HIS A 172 9.11 3.26 -11.39
N PRO A 173 9.07 1.93 -11.24
CA PRO A 173 9.54 1.24 -10.03
C PRO A 173 11.06 1.38 -9.81
N GLU A 174 11.84 1.62 -10.87
CA GLU A 174 13.26 1.98 -10.81
C GLU A 174 13.53 3.36 -10.17
N MET A 175 12.54 4.27 -10.16
CA MET A 175 12.67 5.64 -9.62
C MET A 175 13.01 5.63 -8.11
N LYS A 176 13.83 6.59 -7.68
CA LYS A 176 14.16 6.75 -6.26
C LYS A 176 12.93 7.24 -5.49
N GLY A 177 12.59 6.63 -4.35
CA GLY A 177 11.41 7.02 -3.56
C GLY A 177 11.38 8.51 -3.15
N ARG A 178 12.55 9.11 -2.86
CA ARG A 178 12.68 10.55 -2.59
C ARG A 178 12.35 11.44 -3.79
N ASP A 179 12.55 10.93 -5.01
CA ASP A 179 12.29 11.67 -6.25
C ASP A 179 10.84 11.46 -6.72
N ALA A 180 10.27 10.27 -6.51
CA ALA A 180 8.83 10.02 -6.68
C ALA A 180 7.95 10.89 -5.74
N LEU A 181 8.42 11.14 -4.50
CA LEU A 181 7.79 12.11 -3.59
C LEU A 181 7.82 13.54 -4.12
N LYS A 182 8.96 13.99 -4.70
CA LYS A 182 9.05 15.32 -5.34
C LYS A 182 8.12 15.41 -6.54
N GLU A 183 8.07 14.37 -7.38
CA GLU A 183 7.25 14.37 -8.58
C GLU A 183 5.75 14.33 -8.23
N SER A 184 5.35 13.67 -7.14
CA SER A 184 4.00 13.79 -6.58
C SER A 184 3.69 15.25 -6.22
N ILE A 185 4.58 15.93 -5.50
CA ILE A 185 4.39 17.34 -5.10
C ILE A 185 4.28 18.25 -6.33
N ASN A 186 5.03 17.93 -7.40
CA ASN A 186 5.00 18.64 -8.68
C ASN A 186 3.66 18.42 -9.43
N LEU A 187 3.26 17.16 -9.65
CA LEU A 187 1.99 16.76 -10.27
C LEU A 187 0.75 17.26 -9.48
N MET A 188 0.87 17.39 -8.17
CA MET A 188 -0.19 17.93 -7.31
C MET A 188 -0.20 19.46 -7.22
N ARG A 189 0.77 20.17 -7.82
CA ARG A 189 0.84 21.62 -7.77
C ARG A 189 -0.27 22.25 -8.62
N GLY A 190 -1.21 22.93 -7.96
CA GLY A 190 -2.42 23.47 -8.58
C GLY A 190 -3.61 22.50 -8.64
N SER A 191 -3.39 21.19 -8.51
CA SER A 191 -4.46 20.17 -8.46
C SER A 191 -4.81 19.70 -7.05
N CYS A 192 -3.95 19.94 -6.05
CA CYS A 192 -4.14 19.61 -4.62
C CYS A 192 -5.52 20.03 -4.07
N GLY A 193 -5.99 21.27 -4.30
CA GLY A 193 -7.32 21.70 -3.85
C GLY A 193 -8.49 20.93 -4.51
N ARG A 194 -8.29 20.45 -5.75
CA ARG A 194 -9.25 19.58 -6.45
C ARG A 194 -9.27 18.17 -5.86
N TYR A 195 -8.12 17.68 -5.38
CA TYR A 195 -7.96 16.40 -4.69
C TYR A 195 -8.54 16.44 -3.25
N LEU A 196 -8.26 17.49 -2.48
CA LEU A 196 -8.87 17.69 -1.16
C LEU A 196 -10.40 17.73 -1.28
N MET A 197 -10.93 18.47 -2.25
CA MET A 197 -12.38 18.50 -2.51
C MET A 197 -12.91 17.26 -3.26
N LEU A 198 -12.05 16.29 -3.60
CA LEU A 198 -12.42 14.92 -4.00
C LEU A 198 -12.56 14.05 -2.74
N LYS A 199 -11.53 13.96 -1.89
CA LYS A 199 -11.58 13.25 -0.59
C LYS A 199 -12.74 13.74 0.30
N ALA A 200 -12.89 15.05 0.46
CA ALA A 200 -13.99 15.64 1.24
C ALA A 200 -15.39 15.24 0.73
N SER A 201 -15.54 14.96 -0.58
CA SER A 201 -16.80 14.48 -1.16
C SER A 201 -17.13 13.00 -0.84
N PHE A 202 -16.30 12.32 -0.05
CA PHE A 202 -16.60 11.01 0.55
C PHE A 202 -17.01 11.12 2.02
N ILE A 203 -16.78 12.24 2.72
CA ILE A 203 -17.18 12.42 4.12
C ILE A 203 -18.69 12.13 4.34
N PRO A 204 -19.63 12.57 3.48
CA PRO A 204 -21.04 12.21 3.63
C PRO A 204 -21.33 10.70 3.48
N LEU A 205 -20.53 9.97 2.68
CA LEU A 205 -20.65 8.52 2.52
C LEU A 205 -20.06 7.78 3.73
N MET A 206 -18.93 8.26 4.26
CA MET A 206 -18.36 7.73 5.51
C MET A 206 -19.30 7.96 6.70
N PHE A 207 -19.95 9.13 6.79
CA PHE A 207 -20.99 9.38 7.79
C PHE A 207 -22.22 8.47 7.59
N LEU A 208 -22.66 8.26 6.34
CA LEU A 208 -23.76 7.33 6.04
C LEU A 208 -23.44 5.88 6.45
N SER A 209 -22.16 5.47 6.42
CA SER A 209 -21.74 4.13 6.85
C SER A 209 -21.99 3.86 8.35
N VAL A 210 -22.06 4.88 9.20
CA VAL A 210 -22.33 4.76 10.65
C VAL A 210 -23.66 4.03 10.88
N PHE A 211 -24.70 4.37 10.09
CA PHE A 211 -26.03 3.74 10.14
C PHE A 211 -26.03 2.27 9.67
N THR A 212 -24.93 1.79 9.09
CA THR A 212 -24.71 0.38 8.71
C THR A 212 -23.75 -0.34 9.66
N PHE A 213 -23.51 0.18 10.87
CA PHE A 213 -22.46 -0.28 11.78
C PHE A 213 -21.08 -0.37 11.10
N TYR A 214 -20.76 0.65 10.28
CA TYR A 214 -19.56 0.76 9.45
C TYR A 214 -19.36 -0.33 8.37
N ILE A 215 -20.28 -1.30 8.22
CA ILE A 215 -20.17 -2.38 7.22
C ILE A 215 -20.00 -1.82 5.80
N ALA A 216 -20.66 -0.71 5.46
CA ALA A 216 -20.50 -0.06 4.16
C ALA A 216 -19.09 0.48 3.87
N LEU A 217 -18.23 0.70 4.89
CA LEU A 217 -16.84 1.13 4.66
C LEU A 217 -16.04 0.12 3.83
N LEU A 218 -16.36 -1.19 3.94
CA LEU A 218 -15.72 -2.23 3.14
C LEU A 218 -15.89 -2.00 1.62
N TRP A 219 -16.97 -1.34 1.17
CA TRP A 219 -17.16 -0.97 -0.23
C TRP A 219 -16.70 0.47 -0.53
N ILE A 220 -16.82 1.38 0.43
CA ILE A 220 -16.45 2.80 0.26
C ILE A 220 -14.93 2.97 0.14
N LEU A 221 -14.13 2.23 0.93
CA LEU A 221 -12.67 2.40 0.96
C LEU A 221 -11.99 1.94 -0.35
N PRO A 222 -12.28 0.74 -0.91
CA PRO A 222 -11.88 0.39 -2.28
C PRO A 222 -12.32 1.39 -3.35
N TYR A 223 -13.51 1.98 -3.18
CA TYR A 223 -14.06 2.96 -4.11
C TYR A 223 -13.34 4.31 -4.03
N MET A 224 -12.86 4.72 -2.84
CA MET A 224 -11.98 5.87 -2.67
C MET A 224 -10.64 5.63 -3.37
N VAL A 225 -9.95 4.52 -3.08
CA VAL A 225 -8.63 4.20 -3.68
C VAL A 225 -8.71 4.10 -5.22
N MET A 226 -9.78 3.52 -5.77
CA MET A 226 -9.99 3.54 -7.23
C MET A 226 -10.25 4.95 -7.77
N THR A 227 -11.01 5.79 -7.06
CA THR A 227 -11.27 7.17 -7.49
C THR A 227 -9.99 8.02 -7.45
N GLU A 228 -9.08 7.73 -6.52
CA GLU A 228 -7.74 8.32 -6.45
C GLU A 228 -6.85 7.82 -7.59
N ALA A 229 -6.92 6.52 -7.95
CA ALA A 229 -6.26 6.00 -9.15
C ALA A 229 -6.76 6.69 -10.44
N MET A 230 -8.08 6.94 -10.57
CA MET A 230 -8.63 7.69 -11.70
C MET A 230 -8.26 9.18 -11.67
N PHE A 231 -8.05 9.77 -10.48
CA PHE A 231 -7.51 11.13 -10.36
C PHE A 231 -6.06 11.20 -10.81
N TYR A 232 -5.21 10.24 -10.41
CA TYR A 232 -3.83 10.13 -10.88
C TYR A 232 -3.77 10.01 -12.40
N ARG A 233 -4.58 9.12 -12.99
CA ARG A 233 -4.68 8.99 -14.46
C ARG A 233 -5.14 10.29 -15.16
N ASP A 234 -5.95 11.15 -14.52
CA ASP A 234 -6.29 12.48 -15.06
C ASP A 234 -5.19 13.54 -14.85
N LEU A 235 -4.33 13.42 -13.82
CA LEU A 235 -3.10 14.23 -13.72
C LEU A 235 -2.13 13.90 -14.86
N MET A 236 -1.98 12.60 -15.16
CA MET A 236 -1.17 12.09 -16.28
C MET A 236 -1.81 12.32 -17.66
N GLY A 237 -2.98 12.97 -17.73
CA GLY A 237 -3.70 13.28 -18.97
C GLY A 237 -4.41 12.08 -19.62
N GLU A 238 -4.21 10.85 -19.14
CA GLU A 238 -4.76 9.62 -19.75
C GLU A 238 -6.27 9.68 -19.94
N LEU A 239 -7.02 10.18 -18.95
CA LEU A 239 -8.49 10.28 -19.06
C LEU A 239 -8.95 11.31 -20.11
N THR A 240 -8.11 12.25 -20.49
CA THR A 240 -8.41 13.20 -21.58
C THR A 240 -8.14 12.54 -22.93
N ALA A 241 -7.01 11.83 -23.08
CA ALA A 241 -6.72 11.05 -24.29
C ALA A 241 -7.74 9.91 -24.52
N GLU A 242 -8.07 9.13 -23.49
CA GLU A 242 -9.10 8.07 -23.50
C GLU A 242 -10.44 8.63 -24.01
N LYS A 243 -10.82 9.83 -23.54
CA LYS A 243 -12.04 10.52 -23.97
C LYS A 243 -11.97 11.05 -25.41
N GLU A 244 -10.85 11.62 -25.83
CA GLU A 244 -10.65 12.04 -27.22
C GLU A 244 -10.66 10.86 -28.20
N GLU A 245 -10.30 9.66 -27.76
CA GLU A 245 -10.40 8.41 -28.53
C GLU A 245 -11.84 7.88 -28.55
N GLU A 246 -12.54 7.87 -27.40
CA GLU A 246 -13.98 7.59 -27.29
C GLU A 246 -14.80 8.48 -28.25
N GLU A 247 -14.55 9.80 -28.24
CA GLU A 247 -15.26 10.78 -29.06
C GLU A 247 -14.92 10.64 -30.56
N ARG A 248 -13.67 10.30 -30.93
CA ARG A 248 -13.29 10.00 -32.33
C ARG A 248 -13.95 8.73 -32.85
N ALA A 249 -13.96 7.65 -32.06
CA ALA A 249 -14.59 6.39 -32.43
C ALA A 249 -16.11 6.54 -32.58
N ALA A 250 -16.75 7.33 -31.71
CA ALA A 250 -18.17 7.67 -31.82
C ALA A 250 -18.49 8.49 -33.08
N GLN A 251 -17.63 9.43 -33.47
CA GLN A 251 -17.80 10.22 -34.70
C GLN A 251 -17.67 9.37 -35.97
N ASP A 252 -16.72 8.43 -36.01
CA ASP A 252 -16.53 7.51 -37.14
C ASP A 252 -17.75 6.57 -37.29
N TYR A 253 -18.23 6.00 -36.18
CA TYR A 253 -19.44 5.17 -36.15
C TYR A 253 -20.72 5.92 -36.59
N VAL A 254 -20.78 7.24 -36.35
CA VAL A 254 -21.92 8.10 -36.76
C VAL A 254 -21.84 8.53 -38.24
N ASN A 255 -20.72 8.31 -38.94
CA ASN A 255 -20.51 8.77 -40.32
C ASN A 255 -20.37 7.67 -41.41
N PRO A 256 -21.18 6.59 -41.42
CA PRO A 256 -21.04 5.50 -42.40
C PRO A 256 -21.52 5.88 -43.82
N ILE A 257 -22.05 7.08 -44.04
CA ILE A 257 -22.84 7.43 -45.24
C ILE A 257 -21.99 7.65 -46.50
N PHE A 258 -20.67 7.86 -46.36
CA PHE A 258 -19.71 7.93 -47.48
C PHE A 258 -18.38 7.17 -47.24
N GLY A 259 -18.18 6.53 -46.07
CA GLY A 259 -16.93 5.88 -45.66
C GLY A 259 -16.81 4.41 -46.06
N GLY A 260 -16.47 4.13 -47.31
CA GLY A 260 -16.50 2.77 -47.87
C GLY A 260 -15.33 1.83 -47.49
N ARG A 261 -15.30 1.30 -46.26
CA ARG A 261 -14.96 -0.13 -46.03
C ARG A 261 -15.30 -0.63 -44.62
N ILE A 262 -16.15 -1.65 -44.54
CA ILE A 262 -16.29 -2.49 -43.36
C ILE A 262 -15.06 -3.41 -43.29
N GLN A 263 -14.44 -3.53 -42.12
CA GLN A 263 -13.62 -4.69 -41.76
C GLN A 263 -14.08 -5.18 -40.38
N GLU A 264 -14.89 -6.24 -40.38
CA GLU A 264 -15.43 -6.85 -39.17
C GLU A 264 -14.34 -7.62 -38.42
N GLU A 265 -14.04 -7.19 -37.19
CA GLU A 265 -13.48 -8.08 -36.16
C GLU A 265 -13.83 -7.56 -34.76
N GLN A 266 -15.13 -7.57 -34.42
CA GLN A 266 -15.63 -7.42 -33.04
C GLN A 266 -16.18 -8.75 -32.51
N PRO A 267 -15.75 -9.24 -31.33
CA PRO A 267 -16.46 -10.31 -30.63
C PRO A 267 -17.76 -9.79 -29.97
N HIS A 268 -18.86 -10.52 -30.13
CA HIS A 268 -20.21 -10.09 -29.75
C HIS A 268 -20.44 -9.81 -28.25
N PRO A 269 -21.09 -8.68 -27.89
CA PRO A 269 -21.64 -8.45 -26.55
C PRO A 269 -23.11 -8.92 -26.44
N GLN A 270 -23.38 -10.24 -26.52
CA GLN A 270 -24.73 -10.81 -26.33
C GLN A 270 -24.77 -12.10 -25.50
N GLN A 271 -24.51 -12.00 -24.19
CA GLN A 271 -24.96 -12.98 -23.18
C GLN A 271 -25.54 -12.29 -21.92
N PHE A 272 -26.20 -11.14 -22.09
CA PHE A 272 -26.65 -10.30 -20.96
C PHE A 272 -27.86 -10.88 -20.19
N TRP A 273 -28.67 -11.77 -20.80
CA TRP A 273 -29.82 -12.39 -20.14
C TRP A 273 -30.03 -13.86 -20.53
N ARG A 274 -29.80 -14.76 -19.57
CA ARG A 274 -30.56 -16.02 -19.40
C ARG A 274 -30.70 -16.27 -17.89
N ALA A 275 -31.92 -16.60 -17.45
CA ALA A 275 -32.13 -17.20 -16.15
C ALA A 275 -31.79 -18.71 -16.23
N PRO A 276 -31.42 -19.38 -15.12
CA PRO A 276 -31.31 -20.83 -15.08
C PRO A 276 -32.69 -21.46 -15.15
N GLU A 277 -32.93 -22.30 -16.16
CA GLU A 277 -34.07 -23.23 -16.19
C GLU A 277 -33.60 -24.58 -15.64
N GLU A 278 -34.18 -25.03 -14.53
CA GLU A 278 -34.02 -26.40 -14.05
C GLU A 278 -34.92 -27.36 -14.86
N PRO A 279 -34.40 -28.53 -15.26
CA PRO A 279 -35.20 -29.74 -15.37
C PRO A 279 -34.82 -30.75 -14.27
N ALA A 280 -35.80 -31.57 -13.89
CA ALA A 280 -35.71 -32.47 -12.73
C ALA A 280 -34.85 -33.72 -12.96
N ALA A 281 -34.63 -34.47 -11.87
CA ALA A 281 -33.92 -35.75 -11.87
C ALA A 281 -34.61 -36.83 -12.72
N ASP A 282 -33.83 -37.78 -13.26
CA ASP A 282 -33.90 -39.15 -12.75
C ASP A 282 -32.75 -40.05 -13.23
N SER A 283 -32.62 -41.20 -12.53
CA SER A 283 -31.82 -42.41 -12.78
C SER A 283 -30.49 -42.59 -12.05
N TYR A 284 -30.52 -43.53 -11.09
CA TYR A 284 -29.38 -44.33 -10.64
C TYR A 284 -29.22 -45.52 -11.60
N ASP A 285 -28.00 -45.96 -11.91
CA ASP A 285 -27.47 -47.23 -11.34
C ASP A 285 -25.95 -47.42 -11.56
N ASN A 286 -25.38 -48.28 -10.72
CA ASN A 286 -24.01 -48.80 -10.60
C ASN A 286 -23.15 -48.97 -11.89
N ARG A 287 -21.83 -48.72 -11.74
CA ARG A 287 -20.89 -49.86 -11.60
C ARG A 287 -19.55 -49.58 -10.88
N GLU A 288 -19.28 -50.42 -9.89
CA GLU A 288 -18.00 -51.03 -9.49
C GLU A 288 -16.66 -50.32 -9.82
N GLU A 289 -15.99 -49.82 -8.78
CA GLU A 289 -14.57 -50.14 -8.59
C GLU A 289 -14.27 -50.22 -7.07
N GLN A 290 -13.65 -51.32 -6.62
CA GLN A 290 -13.42 -51.63 -5.20
C GLN A 290 -12.22 -52.58 -5.06
N ASN A 291 -11.55 -52.53 -3.90
CA ASN A 291 -10.40 -53.37 -3.49
C ASN A 291 -9.05 -52.95 -4.10
N THR A 292 -7.91 -53.00 -3.41
CA THR A 292 -7.62 -53.21 -1.98
C THR A 292 -6.19 -52.70 -1.69
N ALA A 293 -5.90 -52.34 -0.45
CA ALA A 293 -4.52 -52.38 0.05
C ALA A 293 -4.20 -53.81 0.54
N ASP A 294 -2.94 -54.25 0.44
CA ASP A 294 -2.15 -54.83 1.54
C ASP A 294 -0.84 -55.49 1.05
N ASN A 295 0.07 -55.71 2.00
CA ASN A 295 1.30 -56.54 1.96
C ASN A 295 2.50 -56.08 1.11
N GLU A 296 3.75 -56.41 1.47
CA GLU A 296 4.40 -56.46 2.79
C GLU A 296 5.95 -56.47 2.60
N GLU A 297 6.73 -56.65 3.67
CA GLU A 297 8.21 -56.60 3.64
C GLU A 297 8.90 -57.74 2.85
N MET A 298 10.11 -57.49 2.33
CA MET A 298 11.28 -58.32 2.71
C MET A 298 12.67 -57.73 2.36
N GLN A 299 13.35 -57.23 3.39
CA GLN A 299 14.74 -57.50 3.81
C GLN A 299 15.96 -57.55 2.83
N SER A 300 16.96 -56.72 3.19
CA SER A 300 18.42 -57.01 3.22
C SER A 300 19.20 -56.98 1.88
N ASN A 301 20.51 -56.68 1.77
CA ASN A 301 21.66 -56.78 2.69
C ASN A 301 22.94 -56.18 2.02
N VAL A 302 24.04 -55.97 2.78
CA VAL A 302 25.47 -56.02 2.29
C VAL A 302 25.95 -54.94 1.27
N GLN A 303 27.14 -54.29 1.33
CA GLN A 303 28.35 -54.28 2.19
C GLN A 303 28.95 -52.83 2.16
N SER A 304 29.61 -52.29 3.20
CA SER A 304 31.09 -52.26 3.44
C SER A 304 31.96 -51.68 2.30
N THR A 305 33.03 -50.88 2.50
CA THR A 305 33.79 -50.49 3.73
C THR A 305 34.70 -49.26 3.49
N ASN A 306 35.12 -48.59 4.58
CA ASN A 306 36.41 -47.92 4.91
C ASN A 306 37.34 -47.41 3.77
N SER A 307 37.96 -46.22 3.88
CA SER A 307 38.87 -45.79 4.97
C SER A 307 38.84 -44.26 5.18
N THR A 308 38.97 -43.66 6.38
CA THR A 308 40.18 -43.45 7.23
C THR A 308 41.39 -42.86 6.50
N GLU A 309 42.18 -41.92 7.04
CA GLU A 309 42.38 -41.42 8.43
C GLU A 309 42.75 -39.89 8.36
N LYS A 310 42.36 -38.96 9.28
CA LYS A 310 42.91 -38.63 10.63
C LYS A 310 44.45 -38.38 10.62
N ARG A 311 45.05 -37.47 11.41
CA ARG A 311 44.78 -36.96 12.78
C ARG A 311 45.46 -35.56 12.99
N ASN A 312 44.95 -34.63 13.83
CA ASN A 312 45.38 -34.28 15.22
C ASN A 312 46.85 -33.80 15.39
N ASP A 313 47.27 -32.88 16.28
CA ASP A 313 46.68 -31.89 17.25
C ASP A 313 47.72 -30.69 17.34
N GLN A 314 47.79 -29.70 18.26
CA GLN A 314 47.12 -29.37 19.53
C GLN A 314 47.01 -27.84 19.80
N GLU A 315 47.72 -27.27 20.80
CA GLU A 315 47.51 -25.95 21.44
C GLU A 315 48.86 -25.22 21.70
N ASP A 316 48.89 -23.87 21.82
CA ASP A 316 49.30 -23.17 23.08
C ASP A 316 49.33 -21.61 23.05
N THR A 317 48.60 -21.00 24.01
CA THR A 317 48.83 -19.74 24.77
C THR A 317 49.14 -18.32 24.19
N ALA A 318 48.57 -17.31 24.91
CA ALA A 318 49.12 -15.98 25.28
C ALA A 318 49.13 -14.74 24.31
N SER A 319 48.01 -13.99 24.33
CA SER A 319 47.85 -12.54 24.69
C SER A 319 49.06 -11.57 24.78
N PRO A 320 48.88 -10.23 24.63
CA PRO A 320 48.01 -9.44 23.73
C PRO A 320 48.80 -8.40 22.89
N LYS A 321 48.19 -7.73 21.90
CA LYS A 321 48.79 -6.56 21.23
C LYS A 321 47.87 -5.35 21.04
N GLU A 322 48.47 -4.21 21.35
CA GLU A 322 48.09 -2.80 21.32
C GLU A 322 47.08 -2.36 20.23
N GLN A 323 46.19 -1.44 20.62
CA GLN A 323 45.44 -0.60 19.70
C GLN A 323 46.37 0.34 18.92
N ARG A 324 46.13 0.49 17.61
CA ARG A 324 46.55 1.68 16.85
C ARG A 324 45.41 2.15 15.96
N THR A 325 44.93 3.36 16.24
CA THR A 325 43.93 4.07 15.42
C THR A 325 44.55 4.45 14.08
N PRO A 326 43.84 4.30 12.94
CA PRO A 326 44.18 5.05 11.73
C PRO A 326 44.06 6.56 11.99
N PRO A 327 44.90 7.41 11.36
CA PRO A 327 44.75 8.85 11.45
C PRO A 327 43.48 9.33 10.73
N ALA A 328 42.99 10.51 11.12
CA ALA A 328 41.92 11.18 10.40
C ALA A 328 42.37 11.53 8.97
N GLN A 329 41.45 11.44 8.01
CA GLN A 329 41.60 12.11 6.73
C GLN A 329 41.09 13.54 6.89
N GLU A 330 41.89 14.51 6.48
CA GLU A 330 41.48 15.91 6.42
C GLU A 330 40.45 16.07 5.29
N GLU A 331 39.39 16.85 5.52
CA GLU A 331 38.39 17.14 4.49
C GLU A 331 38.99 18.10 3.46
N GLU A 332 39.10 17.68 2.20
CA GLU A 332 39.40 18.61 1.11
C GLU A 332 38.19 19.55 0.95
N GLU A 333 38.38 20.83 1.32
CA GLU A 333 37.33 21.83 1.33
C GLU A 333 36.94 22.22 -0.11
N ASP A 334 35.93 21.51 -0.63
CA ASP A 334 35.38 21.65 -1.97
C ASP A 334 34.89 23.09 -2.22
N ASN A 335 35.70 23.85 -2.95
CA ASN A 335 35.58 25.30 -3.11
C ASN A 335 34.72 25.70 -4.33
N GLU A 336 33.79 24.85 -4.75
CA GLU A 336 32.73 25.27 -5.69
C GLU A 336 31.73 26.23 -5.00
N PRO A 337 31.39 27.37 -5.62
CA PRO A 337 30.42 28.31 -5.06
C PRO A 337 29.04 27.66 -5.00
N LYS A 338 28.36 27.77 -3.85
CA LYS A 338 27.09 27.07 -3.65
C LYS A 338 25.99 27.81 -4.42
N PRO A 339 25.00 27.12 -5.01
CA PRO A 339 23.95 27.75 -5.83
C PRO A 339 23.02 28.71 -5.04
N TRP A 340 23.21 28.82 -3.73
CA TRP A 340 22.52 29.77 -2.84
C TRP A 340 23.30 31.09 -2.67
N ASP A 341 24.58 31.14 -3.01
CA ASP A 341 25.43 32.32 -2.85
C ASP A 341 25.06 33.42 -3.87
N GLU A 342 24.62 33.02 -5.08
CA GLU A 342 24.02 33.95 -6.05
C GLU A 342 22.68 34.53 -5.52
N TYR A 343 21.85 33.69 -4.89
CA TYR A 343 20.56 34.11 -4.33
C TYR A 343 20.74 35.20 -3.27
N PHE A 344 21.66 35.03 -2.32
CA PHE A 344 21.90 36.06 -1.29
C PHE A 344 22.61 37.32 -1.82
N ASN A 345 23.44 37.22 -2.86
CA ASN A 345 24.01 38.41 -3.50
C ASN A 345 22.98 39.21 -4.33
N SER A 346 21.89 38.58 -4.78
CA SER A 346 20.78 39.27 -5.47
C SER A 346 19.89 40.15 -4.57
N LEU A 347 20.15 40.17 -3.27
CA LEU A 347 19.36 40.86 -2.23
C LEU A 347 20.10 42.05 -1.59
N LYS A 348 21.15 42.57 -2.25
CA LYS A 348 21.91 43.77 -1.86
C LYS A 348 21.84 44.86 -2.94
#